data_AF-A0A4Q4X9K6-F1
#
_entry.id   AF-A0A4Q4X9K6-F1
#
_cell.length_a   1.000
_cell.length_b   1.000
_cell.length_c   1.000
_cell.angle_alpha   90.00
_cell.angle_beta   90.00
_cell.angle_gamma   90.00
#
_symmetry.space_group_name_H-M   'P 1'
#
loop_
_entity.id
_entity.type
_entity.pdbx_description
1 polymer ?
#
loop_
_entity_poly.entity_id
_entity_poly.type
_entity_poly.pdbx_seq_one_letter_code
_entity_poly.pdbx_strand_id
1 'polypeptide(L)'
;MTTLPIKVLFVQYPTLDMAGLLRLEDESDQPGADASALSPVKVPYSAVEDHLEALEPGKICTRAKFGTRMHFMSAMLRAGQFCDISGDKAWIDPITSLETAGKLPPILLYHSKDDEKVPWTHTERWVTKLRELQPDVPLYLTYQTGEHVFDKNHTMETPWLKEPLEFAQKYWPAKQDT
;
A
#
# COMPACT_ATOMS: atom_id res chain seq x y z
N MET A 1 -5.60 5.38 -19.58
CA MET A 1 -4.49 5.96 -18.81
C MET A 1 -4.62 7.47 -18.85
N THR A 2 -4.41 8.16 -17.74
CA THR A 2 -4.55 9.62 -17.69
C THR A 2 -3.43 10.26 -18.52
N THR A 3 -3.73 11.36 -19.22
CA THR A 3 -2.73 12.17 -19.94
C THR A 3 -2.04 13.20 -19.04
N LEU A 4 -2.38 13.20 -17.74
CA LEU A 4 -1.82 14.12 -16.77
C LEU A 4 -0.42 13.65 -16.38
N PRO A 5 0.62 14.49 -16.55
CA PRO A 5 1.98 14.12 -16.17
C PRO A 5 2.06 14.08 -14.64
N ILE A 6 2.08 12.88 -14.06
CA ILE A 6 2.34 12.68 -12.63
C ILE A 6 3.75 13.20 -12.34
N LYS A 7 3.86 14.18 -11.45
CA LYS A 7 5.13 14.87 -11.14
C LYS A 7 5.86 14.26 -9.95
N VAL A 8 5.10 13.75 -8.99
CA VAL A 8 5.60 13.10 -7.78
C VAL A 8 4.51 12.14 -7.30
N LEU A 9 4.93 11.00 -6.75
CA LEU A 9 4.07 10.03 -6.09
C LEU A 9 4.34 10.07 -4.58
N PHE A 10 3.29 10.23 -3.78
CA PHE A 10 3.34 10.13 -2.33
C PHE A 10 2.77 8.79 -1.92
N VAL A 11 3.56 8.00 -1.19
CA VAL A 11 3.23 6.64 -0.83
C VAL A 11 3.36 6.49 0.69
N GLN A 12 2.23 6.24 1.33
CA GLN A 12 2.08 6.23 2.79
C GLN A 12 1.74 4.81 3.25
N TYR A 13 2.61 4.23 4.09
CA TYR A 13 2.51 2.86 4.65
C TYR A 13 1.86 1.83 3.69
N PRO A 14 2.41 1.68 2.47
CA PRO A 14 1.73 1.03 1.38
C PRO A 14 1.81 -0.50 1.43
N THR A 15 0.75 -1.16 0.99
CA THR A 15 0.85 -2.58 0.58
C THR A 15 1.51 -2.67 -0.79
N LEU A 16 2.85 -2.69 -0.82
CA LEU A 16 3.66 -2.79 -2.05
C LEU A 16 3.96 -4.22 -2.48
N ASP A 17 3.76 -5.18 -1.58
CA ASP A 17 3.83 -6.60 -1.85
C ASP A 17 2.49 -7.20 -1.44
N MET A 18 1.56 -7.25 -2.41
CA MET A 18 0.22 -7.78 -2.21
C MET A 18 0.26 -9.30 -2.07
N ALA A 19 1.14 -9.99 -2.82
CA ALA A 19 1.27 -11.44 -2.74
C ALA A 19 1.69 -11.90 -1.34
N GLY A 20 2.71 -11.25 -0.77
CA GLY A 20 3.15 -11.46 0.60
C GLY A 20 2.07 -11.11 1.63
N LEU A 21 1.34 -10.00 1.43
CA LEU A 21 0.24 -9.64 2.34
C LEU A 21 -0.90 -10.68 2.32
N LEU A 22 -1.23 -11.19 1.13
CA LEU A 22 -2.28 -12.20 0.92
C LEU A 22 -1.87 -13.60 1.41
N ARG A 23 -0.63 -13.79 1.86
CA ARG A 23 -0.07 -15.09 2.28
C ARG A 23 -0.18 -16.15 1.19
N LEU A 24 -0.02 -15.74 -0.08
CA LEU A 24 0.14 -16.67 -1.19
C LEU A 24 1.54 -17.30 -1.20
N GLU A 25 2.47 -16.67 -0.50
CA GLU A 25 3.78 -17.20 -0.13
C GLU A 25 3.74 -17.53 1.37
N ASP A 26 3.97 -18.80 1.71
CA ASP A 26 3.92 -19.32 3.07
C ASP A 26 5.15 -18.82 3.86
N GLU A 27 5.08 -17.59 4.38
CA GLU A 27 6.14 -17.02 5.23
C GLU A 27 5.94 -17.37 6.73
N SER A 28 5.40 -18.54 7.04
CA SER A 28 5.32 -19.02 8.45
C SER A 28 6.67 -19.36 9.06
N ASP A 29 7.73 -19.48 8.25
CA ASP A 29 9.04 -20.01 8.67
C ASP A 29 10.16 -18.97 8.79
N GLN A 30 9.87 -17.66 8.66
CA GLN A 30 10.87 -16.59 8.84
C GLN A 30 10.90 -16.09 10.31
N PRO A 31 12.08 -16.05 10.98
CA PRO A 31 12.20 -15.50 12.33
C PRO A 31 11.91 -13.98 12.31
N GLY A 32 10.80 -13.57 12.92
CA GLY A 32 10.34 -12.17 12.94
C GLY A 32 9.14 -11.88 12.04
N ALA A 33 8.55 -12.90 11.41
CA ALA A 33 7.25 -12.80 10.75
C ALA A 33 6.13 -12.62 11.80
N ASP A 34 5.96 -11.41 12.30
CA ASP A 34 4.77 -11.07 13.07
C ASP A 34 3.56 -11.27 12.15
N ALA A 35 2.67 -12.18 12.58
CA ALA A 35 1.47 -12.53 11.86
C ALA A 35 0.74 -11.25 11.43
N SER A 36 0.60 -11.01 10.12
CA SER A 36 -0.15 -9.87 9.58
C SER A 36 -1.42 -9.62 10.41
N ALA A 37 -1.46 -8.51 11.15
CA ALA A 37 -2.49 -8.25 12.17
C ALA A 37 -3.80 -7.72 11.56
N LEU A 38 -4.06 -8.05 10.29
CA LEU A 38 -5.30 -7.73 9.59
C LEU A 38 -6.51 -8.53 10.12
N SER A 39 -6.36 -9.47 11.06
CA SER A 39 -7.44 -9.78 12.02
C SER A 39 -7.07 -10.73 13.17
N PRO A 40 -7.05 -10.24 14.43
CA PRO A 40 -7.26 -11.10 15.59
C PRO A 40 -8.74 -11.53 15.77
N VAL A 41 -9.68 -10.89 15.05
CA VAL A 41 -11.12 -11.20 15.14
C VAL A 41 -11.46 -12.34 14.18
N LYS A 42 -12.00 -13.45 14.71
CA LYS A 42 -12.52 -14.57 13.91
C LYS A 42 -13.82 -14.15 13.20
N VAL A 43 -13.72 -13.42 12.09
CA VAL A 43 -14.89 -13.13 11.24
C VAL A 43 -15.20 -14.35 10.37
N PRO A 44 -16.43 -14.91 10.41
CA PRO A 44 -16.83 -16.05 9.60
C PRO A 44 -17.02 -15.67 8.12
N TYR A 45 -16.98 -16.66 7.24
CA TYR A 45 -17.23 -16.46 5.81
C TYR A 45 -18.67 -15.99 5.52
N SER A 46 -19.63 -16.27 6.42
CA SER A 46 -21.01 -15.80 6.28
C SER A 46 -21.12 -14.27 6.17
N ALA A 47 -20.15 -13.51 6.69
CA ALA A 47 -20.11 -12.06 6.48
C ALA A 47 -19.92 -11.67 5.00
N VAL A 48 -19.31 -12.54 4.19
CA VAL A 48 -19.21 -12.37 2.72
C VAL A 48 -20.54 -12.73 2.07
N GLU A 49 -21.15 -13.85 2.48
CA GLU A 49 -22.45 -14.31 1.96
C GLU A 49 -23.54 -13.27 2.22
N ASP A 50 -23.67 -12.79 3.47
CA ASP A 50 -24.59 -11.74 3.88
C ASP A 50 -24.39 -10.46 3.04
N HIS A 51 -23.12 -10.11 2.74
CA HIS A 51 -22.83 -8.95 1.91
C HIS A 51 -23.31 -9.12 0.47
N LEU A 52 -23.09 -10.30 -0.12
CA LEU A 52 -23.51 -10.63 -1.48
C LEU A 52 -25.03 -10.70 -1.60
N GLU A 53 -25.72 -11.28 -0.61
CA GLU A 53 -27.20 -11.33 -0.56
C GLU A 53 -27.83 -9.94 -0.42
N ALA A 54 -27.17 -9.02 0.28
CA ALA A 54 -27.61 -7.64 0.43
C ALA A 54 -27.34 -6.74 -0.80
N LEU A 55 -26.67 -7.24 -1.85
CA LEU A 55 -26.43 -6.47 -3.06
C LEU A 55 -27.73 -6.27 -3.85
N GLU A 56 -28.11 -5.02 -4.03
CA GLU A 56 -29.22 -4.64 -4.92
C GLU A 56 -28.74 -4.61 -6.39
N PRO A 57 -29.35 -5.38 -7.30
CA PRO A 57 -28.98 -5.37 -8.72
C PRO A 57 -29.04 -3.96 -9.31
N GLY A 58 -27.97 -3.54 -10.00
CA GLY A 58 -27.85 -2.21 -10.61
C GLY A 58 -27.39 -1.10 -9.66
N LYS A 59 -27.26 -1.37 -8.35
CA LYS A 59 -26.75 -0.38 -7.39
C LYS A 59 -25.22 -0.38 -7.38
N ILE A 60 -24.65 0.74 -7.82
CA ILE A 60 -23.19 0.95 -7.81
C ILE A 60 -22.80 1.66 -6.51
N CYS A 61 -21.90 1.06 -5.74
CA CYS A 61 -21.28 1.70 -4.59
C CYS A 61 -19.96 2.37 -5.01
N THR A 62 -19.97 3.69 -5.17
CA THR A 62 -18.75 4.47 -5.46
C THR A 62 -18.03 4.96 -4.19
N ARG A 63 -18.70 4.95 -3.02
CA ARG A 63 -18.13 5.38 -1.74
C ARG A 63 -18.80 4.68 -0.55
N ALA A 64 -17.98 4.33 0.44
CA ALA A 64 -18.44 3.90 1.77
C ALA A 64 -17.72 4.74 2.84
N LYS A 65 -18.32 4.86 4.04
CA LYS A 65 -17.63 5.46 5.19
C LYS A 65 -16.45 4.56 5.57
N PHE A 66 -15.29 5.17 5.82
CA PHE A 66 -14.10 4.42 6.24
C PHE A 66 -14.42 3.55 7.47
N GLY A 67 -13.87 2.34 7.50
CA GLY A 67 -14.08 1.38 8.60
C GLY A 67 -15.34 0.53 8.49
N THR A 68 -16.39 0.94 7.75
CA THR A 68 -17.68 0.22 7.78
C THR A 68 -17.64 -1.16 7.10
N ARG A 69 -16.60 -1.44 6.30
CA ARG A 69 -16.43 -2.72 5.58
C ARG A 69 -15.22 -3.52 6.04
N MET A 70 -14.61 -3.16 7.18
CA MET A 70 -13.42 -3.88 7.66
C MET A 70 -13.73 -5.35 7.98
N HIS A 71 -14.91 -5.65 8.53
CA HIS A 71 -15.34 -7.03 8.78
C HIS A 71 -15.43 -7.84 7.47
N PHE A 72 -16.02 -7.26 6.42
CA PHE A 72 -16.14 -7.89 5.10
C PHE A 72 -14.76 -8.10 4.47
N MET A 73 -13.89 -7.09 4.52
CA MET A 73 -12.49 -7.20 4.09
C MET A 73 -11.76 -8.35 4.80
N SER A 74 -11.85 -8.41 6.13
CA SER A 74 -11.25 -9.48 6.93
C SER A 74 -11.77 -10.86 6.55
N ALA A 75 -13.08 -11.00 6.31
CA ALA A 75 -13.68 -12.26 5.90
C ALA A 75 -13.15 -12.71 4.53
N MET A 76 -13.06 -11.80 3.56
CA MET A 76 -12.49 -12.08 2.23
C MET A 76 -11.00 -12.46 2.30
N LEU A 77 -10.20 -11.73 3.09
CA LEU A 77 -8.78 -12.03 3.28
C LEU A 77 -8.58 -13.44 3.83
N ARG A 78 -9.33 -13.82 4.87
CA ARG A 78 -9.26 -15.16 5.48
C ARG A 78 -9.72 -16.27 4.55
N ALA A 79 -10.63 -15.98 3.64
CA ALA A 79 -11.09 -16.91 2.63
C ALA A 79 -10.15 -17.03 1.42
N GLY A 80 -9.07 -16.24 1.36
CA GLY A 80 -8.20 -16.16 0.18
C GLY A 80 -8.91 -15.54 -1.04
N GLN A 81 -9.97 -14.76 -0.82
CA GLN A 81 -10.84 -14.20 -1.87
C GLN A 81 -10.79 -12.67 -1.95
N PHE A 82 -9.86 -12.03 -1.24
CA PHE A 82 -9.77 -10.57 -1.22
C PHE A 82 -9.38 -9.98 -2.58
N CYS A 83 -8.40 -10.58 -3.24
CA CYS A 83 -7.88 -10.08 -4.51
C CYS A 83 -7.26 -11.23 -5.30
N ASP A 84 -7.62 -11.33 -6.58
CA ASP A 84 -6.99 -12.23 -7.55
C ASP A 84 -5.90 -11.48 -8.30
N ILE A 85 -4.65 -11.83 -8.04
CA ILE A 85 -3.45 -11.28 -8.68
C ILE A 85 -2.83 -12.26 -9.70
N SER A 86 -3.55 -13.30 -10.12
CA SER A 86 -3.03 -14.30 -11.05
C SER A 86 -3.14 -13.83 -12.52
N GLY A 87 -2.28 -14.41 -13.37
CA GLY A 87 -2.35 -14.25 -14.82
C GLY A 87 -2.32 -12.80 -15.29
N ASP A 88 -3.36 -12.39 -16.03
CA ASP A 88 -3.52 -11.04 -16.57
C ASP A 88 -3.83 -9.97 -15.52
N LYS A 89 -4.05 -10.36 -14.26
CA LYS A 89 -4.28 -9.45 -13.12
C LYS A 89 -3.04 -9.23 -12.24
N ALA A 90 -1.90 -9.82 -12.58
CA ALA A 90 -0.66 -9.68 -11.81
C ALA A 90 -0.19 -8.22 -11.65
N TRP A 91 -0.61 -7.33 -12.54
CA TRP A 91 -0.35 -5.89 -12.43
C TRP A 91 -0.98 -5.23 -11.19
N ILE A 92 -1.95 -5.87 -10.52
CA ILE A 92 -2.52 -5.35 -9.27
C ILE A 92 -1.48 -5.37 -8.15
N ASP A 93 -0.54 -6.31 -8.18
CA ASP A 93 0.54 -6.41 -7.20
C ASP A 93 1.67 -5.41 -7.52
N PRO A 94 1.93 -4.38 -6.68
CA PRO A 94 2.87 -3.33 -7.02
C PRO A 94 4.32 -3.80 -7.21
N ILE A 95 4.76 -4.85 -6.50
CA ILE A 95 6.11 -5.40 -6.67
C ILE A 95 6.26 -6.16 -7.99
N THR A 96 5.22 -6.86 -8.43
CA THR A 96 5.18 -7.49 -9.76
C THR A 96 5.09 -6.45 -10.87
N SER A 97 4.27 -5.41 -10.68
CA SER A 97 4.09 -4.31 -11.64
C SER A 97 5.37 -3.56 -12.00
N LEU A 98 6.38 -3.53 -11.12
CA LEU A 98 7.67 -2.90 -11.42
C LEU A 98 8.37 -3.45 -12.67
N GLU A 99 8.14 -4.72 -13.01
CA GLU A 99 8.80 -5.40 -14.14
C GLU A 99 8.31 -4.91 -15.50
N THR A 100 7.09 -4.35 -15.55
CA THR A 100 6.46 -3.88 -16.78
C THR A 100 6.13 -2.39 -16.74
N ALA A 101 6.32 -1.74 -15.59
CA ALA A 101 6.11 -0.32 -15.41
C ALA A 101 7.03 0.49 -16.35
N GLY A 102 6.45 1.50 -16.99
CA GLY A 102 7.24 2.55 -17.65
C GLY A 102 8.03 3.38 -16.64
N LYS A 103 8.69 4.44 -17.11
CA LYS A 103 9.45 5.35 -16.25
C LYS A 103 8.56 5.93 -15.15
N LEU A 104 8.90 5.63 -13.90
CA LEU A 104 8.16 6.13 -12.73
C LEU A 104 8.57 7.58 -12.41
N PRO A 105 7.63 8.38 -11.86
CA PRO A 105 7.93 9.71 -11.37
C PRO A 105 8.77 9.64 -10.07
N PRO A 106 9.33 10.76 -9.61
CA PRO A 106 9.86 10.89 -8.24
C PRO A 106 8.89 10.35 -7.19
N ILE A 107 9.39 9.59 -6.22
CA ILE A 107 8.59 8.91 -5.20
C ILE A 107 9.03 9.36 -3.81
N LEU A 108 8.10 9.89 -3.04
CA LEU A 108 8.22 10.01 -1.59
C LEU A 108 7.48 8.83 -0.95
N LEU A 109 8.22 7.99 -0.23
CA LEU A 109 7.71 6.83 0.47
C LEU A 109 8.03 6.96 1.96
N TYR A 110 7.02 6.84 2.80
CA TYR A 110 7.21 6.74 4.25
C TYR A 110 6.38 5.62 4.87
N HIS A 111 6.94 5.00 5.89
CA HIS A 111 6.35 3.85 6.58
C HIS A 111 6.83 3.84 8.05
N SER A 112 6.08 3.24 8.95
CA SER A 112 6.58 2.92 10.29
C SER A 112 7.22 1.53 10.33
N LYS A 113 8.27 1.37 11.14
CA LYS A 113 8.83 0.04 11.46
C LYS A 113 8.01 -0.74 12.49
N ASP A 114 7.13 -0.06 13.23
CA ASP A 114 6.23 -0.67 14.21
C ASP A 114 4.80 -0.82 13.63
N ASP A 115 4.66 -0.73 12.31
CA ASP A 115 3.38 -0.87 11.62
C ASP A 115 2.80 -2.28 11.83
N GLU A 116 1.69 -2.36 12.55
CA GLU A 116 1.07 -3.63 12.89
C GLU A 116 0.17 -4.19 11.77
N LYS A 117 -0.08 -3.43 10.69
CA LYS A 117 -0.99 -3.83 9.60
C LYS A 117 -0.26 -4.26 8.34
N VAL A 118 0.81 -3.56 7.99
CA VAL A 118 1.58 -3.79 6.77
C VAL A 118 3.06 -3.94 7.16
N PRO A 119 3.69 -5.10 6.90
CA PRO A 119 5.09 -5.27 7.23
C PRO A 119 5.97 -4.29 6.46
N TRP A 120 6.79 -3.51 7.17
CA TRP A 120 7.72 -2.56 6.55
C TRP A 120 8.77 -3.26 5.67
N THR A 121 9.06 -4.54 5.91
CA THR A 121 9.94 -5.36 5.07
C THR A 121 9.42 -5.51 3.64
N HIS A 122 8.11 -5.43 3.40
CA HIS A 122 7.53 -5.40 2.05
C HIS A 122 7.97 -4.14 1.31
N THR A 123 8.12 -3.01 2.03
CA THR A 123 8.66 -1.77 1.46
C THR A 123 10.12 -1.93 1.08
N GLU A 124 10.96 -2.53 1.92
CA GLU A 124 12.37 -2.80 1.59
C GLU A 124 12.52 -3.68 0.34
N ARG A 125 11.74 -4.77 0.24
CA ARG A 125 11.72 -5.65 -0.94
C ARG A 125 11.38 -4.87 -2.20
N TRP A 126 10.31 -4.08 -2.16
CA TRP A 126 9.86 -3.28 -3.29
C TRP A 126 10.89 -2.21 -3.68
N VAL A 127 11.49 -1.51 -2.71
CA VAL A 127 12.50 -0.48 -2.95
C VAL A 127 13.77 -1.06 -3.55
N THR A 128 14.19 -2.24 -3.08
CA THR A 128 15.33 -2.98 -3.65
C THR A 128 15.07 -3.27 -5.13
N LYS A 129 13.91 -3.85 -5.44
CA LYS A 129 13.51 -4.16 -6.83
C LYS A 129 13.39 -2.91 -7.70
N LEU A 130 12.84 -1.80 -7.16
CA LEU A 130 12.78 -0.52 -7.89
C LEU A 130 14.17 -0.02 -8.26
N ARG A 131 15.12 -0.05 -7.32
CA ARG A 131 16.49 0.42 -7.55
C ARG A 131 17.24 -0.43 -8.58
N GLU A 132 16.94 -1.73 -8.65
CA GLU A 132 17.50 -2.63 -9.65
C GLU A 132 16.93 -2.36 -11.05
N LEU A 133 15.61 -2.20 -11.16
CA LEU A 133 14.92 -2.08 -12.45
C LEU A 133 14.92 -0.65 -13.01
N GLN A 134 14.84 0.36 -12.14
CA GLN A 134 14.77 1.78 -12.52
C GLN A 134 15.65 2.65 -11.60
N PRO A 135 16.99 2.49 -11.65
CA PRO A 135 17.93 3.19 -10.76
C PRO A 135 17.87 4.72 -10.85
N ASP A 136 17.37 5.26 -11.96
CA ASP A 136 17.26 6.70 -12.19
C ASP A 136 16.01 7.34 -11.55
N VAL A 137 15.10 6.55 -10.98
CA VAL A 137 13.90 7.07 -10.33
C VAL A 137 14.28 7.74 -9.01
N PRO A 138 14.03 9.04 -8.83
CA PRO A 138 14.30 9.69 -7.55
C PRO A 138 13.38 9.11 -6.47
N LEU A 139 13.96 8.52 -5.43
CA LEU A 139 13.23 7.95 -4.31
C LEU A 139 13.71 8.58 -3.01
N TYR A 140 12.78 9.13 -2.23
CA TYR A 140 12.99 9.47 -0.82
C TYR A 140 12.22 8.47 0.03
N LEU A 141 12.93 7.58 0.71
CA LEU A 141 12.39 6.61 1.65
C LEU A 141 12.73 7.04 3.07
N THR A 142 11.73 7.14 3.94
CA THR A 142 11.95 7.37 5.37
C THR A 142 11.13 6.42 6.22
N TYR A 143 11.74 5.95 7.31
CA TYR A 143 11.07 5.12 8.30
C TYR A 143 10.85 5.91 9.58
N GLN A 144 9.64 5.79 10.10
CA GLN A 144 9.23 6.33 11.38
C GLN A 144 8.97 5.19 12.38
N THR A 145 8.57 5.55 13.58
CA THR A 145 8.12 4.62 14.62
C THR A 145 6.66 4.89 14.97
N GLY A 146 5.96 3.88 15.49
CA GLY A 146 4.54 3.93 15.86
C GLY A 146 3.62 3.03 15.01
N GLU A 147 2.34 3.03 15.34
CA GLU A 147 1.31 2.19 14.70
C GLU A 147 1.11 2.54 13.20
N HIS A 148 0.32 1.75 12.48
CA HIS A 148 -0.01 1.97 11.05
C HIS A 148 -0.46 3.40 10.72
N VAL A 149 -1.11 4.09 11.66
CA VAL A 149 -1.58 5.48 11.51
C VAL A 149 -0.79 6.43 12.42
N PHE A 150 0.51 6.22 12.56
CA PHE A 150 1.40 6.98 13.45
C PHE A 150 1.33 8.49 13.20
N ASP A 151 1.03 8.92 11.97
CA ASP A 151 1.04 10.32 11.55
C ASP A 151 -0.31 11.04 11.64
N LYS A 152 -1.36 10.40 12.18
CA LYS A 152 -2.72 10.99 12.29
C LYS A 152 -2.78 12.38 12.94
N ASN A 153 -1.82 12.69 13.82
CA ASN A 153 -1.75 13.95 14.56
C ASN A 153 -0.53 14.81 14.15
N HIS A 154 0.21 14.41 13.12
CA HIS A 154 1.37 15.15 12.66
C HIS A 154 0.94 16.38 11.85
N THR A 155 1.66 17.47 12.04
CA THR A 155 1.52 18.71 11.26
C THR A 155 2.74 18.90 10.36
N MET A 156 2.70 19.89 9.47
CA MET A 156 3.85 20.24 8.63
C MET A 156 5.10 20.66 9.42
N GLU A 157 4.95 20.97 10.71
CA GLU A 157 6.05 21.34 11.61
C GLU A 157 6.69 20.11 12.30
N THR A 158 6.12 18.91 12.09
CA THR A 158 6.66 17.68 12.70
C THR A 158 8.09 17.46 12.23
N PRO A 159 9.08 17.25 13.13
CA PRO A 159 10.49 17.27 12.77
C PRO A 159 10.88 16.32 11.61
N TRP A 160 10.31 15.12 11.56
CA TRP A 160 10.65 14.14 10.53
C TRP A 160 10.14 14.53 9.14
N LEU A 161 9.13 15.41 9.03
CA LEU A 161 8.54 15.81 7.76
C LEU A 161 9.37 16.83 6.99
N LYS A 162 10.36 17.48 7.61
CA LYS A 162 11.16 18.53 6.97
C LYS A 162 11.78 18.08 5.64
N GLU A 163 12.58 17.03 5.65
CA GLU A 163 13.26 16.53 4.45
C GLU A 163 12.31 15.87 3.43
N PRO A 164 11.31 15.05 3.82
CA PRO A 164 10.24 14.61 2.93
C PRO A 164 9.57 15.77 2.18
N LEU A 165 9.26 16.86 2.88
CA LEU A 165 8.63 18.03 2.29
C LEU A 165 9.57 18.79 1.34
N GLU A 166 10.86 18.89 1.65
CA GLU A 166 11.87 19.43 0.74
C GLU A 166 11.98 18.60 -0.55
N PHE A 167 11.97 17.27 -0.43
CA PHE A 167 11.92 16.38 -1.60
C PHE A 167 10.66 16.62 -2.43
N ALA A 168 9.49 16.67 -1.77
CA ALA A 168 8.23 16.94 -2.44
C ALA A 168 8.27 18.30 -3.17
N GLN A 169 8.75 19.36 -2.52
CA GLN A 169 8.87 20.71 -3.08
C GLN A 169 9.80 20.77 -4.29
N LYS A 170 10.86 19.95 -4.31
CA LYS A 170 11.78 19.87 -5.46
C LYS A 170 11.06 19.42 -6.74
N TYR A 171 10.06 18.55 -6.63
CA TYR A 171 9.34 17.98 -7.77
C TYR A 171 7.91 18.51 -7.92
N TRP A 172 7.35 19.18 -6.90
CA TRP A 172 5.98 19.68 -6.87
C TRP A 172 5.76 20.95 -6.00
N PRO A 173 5.22 22.05 -6.58
CA PRO A 173 5.08 22.28 -8.01
C PRO A 173 6.49 22.37 -8.63
N ALA A 174 6.76 21.60 -9.69
CA ALA A 174 8.01 21.74 -10.41
C ALA A 174 8.16 23.21 -10.83
N LYS A 175 9.23 23.89 -10.39
CA LYS A 175 9.54 25.24 -10.87
C LYS A 175 9.52 25.18 -12.39
N GLN A 176 8.68 25.99 -13.02
CA GLN A 176 8.81 26.21 -14.45
C GLN A 176 10.11 26.96 -14.63
N ASP A 177 11.05 26.37 -15.37
CA ASP A 177 12.20 27.10 -15.86
C ASP A 177 11.65 28.23 -16.76
N THR A 178 11.59 29.45 -16.23
CA THR A 178 11.36 30.70 -16.98
C THR A 178 12.65 31.16 -17.62
#